data_AF-A0A9X5CUC5-F1
#
_entry.id   AF-A0A9X5CUC5-F1
#
_cell.length_a   1.000
_cell.length_b   1.000
_cell.length_c   1.000
_cell.angle_alpha   90.00
_cell.angle_beta   90.00
_cell.angle_gamma   90.00
#
_symmetry.space_group_name_H-M   'P 1'
#
loop_
_entity.id
_entity.type
_entity.pdbx_description
1 polymer ?
#
loop_
_entity_poly.entity_id
_entity_poly.type
_entity_poly.pdbx_seq_one_letter_code
_entity_poly.pdbx_strand_id
1 'polypeptide(L)'
;LDAPPGPLRPPRRTWCFWEAGPGRFDAAVTASWRSLRVRDRGGRPIHGDIAPLRYKMIRSDDFEHLVARDLAGHDRVRRVEGTVDTVEDVPGGALVRLRDRDGNPRVVGARWVFDSRPPGSLPAARTTLLQHFHGWFVRTARPAFAPGTAELMDFRTPQPAEGLSFGYVLPLGRHDALVEYTEFSPRPLTPDAYEAAVRHYTDDVLRLGDLEVLSTETGVIPMTDAVMPRRTGQSVFRIGAAGGATRPSTGYTFAGLQRQTRAVAAALREGRRPV
;
A
#
# COMPACT_ATOMS: atom_id res chain seq x y z
N LEU A 1 -2.42 -2.44 -18.48
CA LEU A 1 -1.68 -3.71 -18.64
C LEU A 1 -1.47 -4.25 -17.26
N ASP A 2 -2.08 -5.39 -16.94
CA ASP A 2 -1.96 -6.03 -15.63
C ASP A 2 -1.31 -7.40 -15.79
N ALA A 3 -0.50 -7.82 -14.82
CA ALA A 3 0.07 -9.16 -14.83
C ALA A 3 -1.04 -10.22 -14.64
N PRO A 4 -0.93 -11.41 -15.26
CA PRO A 4 -1.87 -12.50 -15.01
C PRO A 4 -1.80 -12.99 -13.56
N PRO A 5 -2.83 -13.73 -13.07
CA PRO A 5 -2.76 -14.39 -11.77
C PRO A 5 -1.46 -15.18 -11.61
N GLY A 6 -0.76 -14.96 -10.50
CA GLY A 6 0.56 -15.53 -10.25
C GLY A 6 1.47 -14.58 -9.46
N PRO A 7 2.77 -14.87 -9.37
CA PRO A 7 3.70 -14.15 -8.49
C PRO A 7 3.86 -12.66 -8.81
N LEU A 8 3.58 -12.25 -10.05
CA LEU A 8 3.67 -10.86 -10.49
C LEU A 8 2.37 -10.07 -10.26
N ARG A 9 1.26 -10.75 -9.94
CA ARG A 9 0.03 -10.10 -9.50
C ARG A 9 0.20 -9.75 -8.02
N PRO A 10 0.06 -8.47 -7.62
CA PRO A 10 0.24 -8.14 -6.22
C PRO A 10 -0.86 -8.80 -5.36
N PRO A 11 -0.51 -9.33 -4.18
CA PRO A 11 -1.47 -10.03 -3.32
C PRO A 11 -2.56 -9.10 -2.79
N ARG A 12 -3.62 -9.67 -2.23
CA ARG A 12 -4.65 -8.92 -1.50
C ARG A 12 -3.98 -8.10 -0.40
N ARG A 13 -4.38 -6.85 -0.27
CA ARG A 13 -3.71 -5.88 0.61
C ARG A 13 -4.67 -4.83 1.09
N THR A 14 -4.32 -4.24 2.21
CA THR A 14 -5.05 -3.12 2.81
C THR A 14 -4.34 -1.82 2.52
N TRP A 15 -5.10 -0.77 2.20
CA TRP A 15 -4.60 0.59 2.16
C TRP A 15 -5.33 1.43 3.18
N CYS A 16 -4.56 2.15 4.00
CA CYS A 16 -5.09 3.18 4.86
C CYS A 16 -4.58 4.56 4.44
N PHE A 17 -5.45 5.56 4.52
CA PHE A 17 -5.14 6.93 4.09
C PHE A 17 -5.98 7.97 4.83
N TRP A 18 -5.50 9.21 4.78
CA TRP A 18 -6.13 10.37 5.38
C TRP A 18 -6.93 11.13 4.34
N GLU A 19 -8.18 11.46 4.65
CA GLU A 19 -9.03 12.25 3.76
C GLU A 19 -10.04 13.09 4.55
N ALA A 20 -10.28 14.33 4.11
CA ALA A 20 -11.35 15.17 4.63
C ALA A 20 -12.63 14.96 3.81
N GLY A 21 -13.75 14.77 4.50
CA GLY A 21 -15.07 14.66 3.86
C GLY A 21 -15.22 13.45 2.93
N PRO A 22 -16.20 13.51 2.02
CA PRO A 22 -16.45 12.44 1.05
C PRO A 22 -15.31 12.31 0.04
N GLY A 23 -14.93 11.06 -0.24
CA GLY A 23 -13.86 10.69 -1.16
C GLY A 23 -14.37 9.95 -2.39
N ARG A 24 -13.55 9.95 -3.46
CA ARG A 24 -13.85 9.19 -4.70
C ARG A 24 -14.07 7.70 -4.43
N PHE A 25 -13.43 7.15 -3.41
CA PHE A 25 -13.39 5.72 -3.13
C PHE A 25 -14.23 5.32 -1.91
N ASP A 26 -15.14 6.19 -1.45
CA ASP A 26 -15.98 5.91 -0.27
C ASP A 26 -16.83 4.64 -0.41
N ALA A 27 -17.25 4.31 -1.64
CA ALA A 27 -17.99 3.09 -1.91
C ALA A 27 -17.18 1.80 -1.68
N ALA A 28 -15.85 1.89 -1.55
CA ALA A 28 -14.94 0.78 -1.24
C ALA A 28 -14.35 0.86 0.17
N VAL A 29 -14.77 1.83 1.00
CA VAL A 29 -14.25 1.99 2.36
C VAL A 29 -14.78 0.88 3.26
N THR A 30 -13.86 0.10 3.81
CA THR A 30 -14.13 -1.00 4.73
C THR A 30 -14.35 -0.49 6.15
N ALA A 31 -13.53 0.48 6.59
CA ALA A 31 -13.62 1.07 7.92
C ALA A 31 -13.09 2.51 7.93
N SER A 32 -13.52 3.32 8.89
CA SER A 32 -13.07 4.70 9.03
C SER A 32 -13.09 5.20 10.47
N TRP A 33 -11.99 5.86 10.87
CA TRP A 33 -11.78 6.36 12.22
C TRP A 33 -11.50 7.87 12.21
N ARG A 34 -12.06 8.58 13.21
CA ARG A 34 -11.76 9.99 13.50
C ARG A 34 -10.87 10.14 14.74
N SER A 35 -10.91 9.15 15.62
CA SER A 35 -10.02 9.10 16.78
C SER A 35 -8.82 8.23 16.46
N LEU A 36 -7.65 8.69 16.86
CA LEU A 36 -6.41 7.93 16.85
C LEU A 36 -5.91 7.75 18.28
N ARG A 37 -5.14 6.69 18.48
CA ARG A 37 -4.35 6.46 19.68
C ARG A 37 -2.94 6.06 19.31
N VAL A 38 -1.96 6.65 19.97
CA VAL A 38 -0.55 6.25 19.92
C VAL A 38 -0.11 5.87 21.32
N ARG A 39 0.81 4.92 21.47
CA ARG A 39 1.39 4.59 22.77
C ARG A 39 2.90 4.66 22.71
N ASP A 40 3.48 5.41 23.64
CA ASP A 40 4.93 5.39 23.83
C ASP A 40 5.40 4.05 24.42
N ARG A 41 6.71 3.87 24.54
CA ARG A 41 7.32 2.64 25.11
C ARG A 41 6.86 2.37 26.55
N GLY A 42 6.48 3.42 27.30
CA GLY A 42 5.93 3.28 28.65
C GLY A 42 4.45 2.90 28.66
N GLY A 43 3.81 2.81 27.49
CA GLY A 43 2.42 2.43 27.32
C GLY A 43 1.42 3.56 27.53
N ARG A 44 1.90 4.78 27.78
CA ARG A 44 1.02 5.93 27.98
C ARG A 44 0.26 6.23 26.69
N PRO A 45 -1.09 6.24 26.73
CA PRO A 45 -1.88 6.53 25.54
C PRO A 45 -1.92 8.03 25.26
N ILE A 46 -1.66 8.40 24.01
CA ILE A 46 -1.85 9.73 23.45
C ILE A 46 -3.02 9.63 22.48
N HIS A 47 -4.12 10.32 22.81
CA HIS A 47 -5.31 10.34 21.97
C HIS A 47 -5.31 11.58 21.09
N GLY A 48 -5.73 11.42 19.84
CA GLY A 48 -5.91 12.51 18.90
C GLY A 48 -7.28 12.43 18.23
N ASP A 49 -7.98 13.56 18.16
CA ASP A 49 -9.06 13.77 17.21
C ASP A 49 -8.46 14.43 15.96
N ILE A 50 -8.64 13.80 14.80
CA ILE A 50 -8.05 14.26 13.54
C ILE A 50 -9.00 15.08 12.67
N ALA A 51 -10.12 15.55 13.21
CA ALA A 51 -11.02 16.42 12.46
C ALA A 51 -10.28 17.61 11.80
N PRO A 52 -10.62 17.96 10.54
CA PRO A 52 -11.73 17.42 9.73
C PRO A 52 -11.38 16.14 8.95
N LEU A 53 -10.20 15.55 9.16
CA LEU A 53 -9.78 14.32 8.50
C LEU A 53 -10.44 13.09 9.12
N ARG A 54 -10.46 12.03 8.32
CA ARG A 54 -10.68 10.65 8.74
C ARG A 54 -9.52 9.79 8.24
N TYR A 55 -9.16 8.79 9.04
CA TYR A 55 -8.33 7.68 8.59
C TYR A 55 -9.27 6.62 8.02
N LYS A 56 -9.12 6.29 6.74
CA LYS A 56 -9.98 5.36 6.00
C LYS A 56 -9.18 4.13 5.62
N MET A 57 -9.79 2.97 5.71
CA MET A 57 -9.27 1.69 5.25
C MET A 57 -10.04 1.23 4.01
N ILE A 58 -9.32 0.75 3.00
CA ILE A 58 -9.88 0.10 1.82
C ILE A 58 -9.13 -1.22 1.59
N ARG A 59 -9.89 -2.30 1.30
CA ARG A 59 -9.34 -3.57 0.82
C ARG A 59 -9.12 -3.50 -0.69
N SER A 60 -8.02 -4.07 -1.18
CA SER A 60 -7.66 -4.00 -2.60
C SER A 60 -8.74 -4.54 -3.52
N ASP A 61 -9.45 -5.59 -3.12
CA ASP A 61 -10.48 -6.21 -3.97
C ASP A 61 -11.69 -5.30 -4.15
N ASP A 62 -12.13 -4.62 -3.08
CA ASP A 62 -13.23 -3.66 -3.13
C ASP A 62 -12.86 -2.45 -4.01
N PHE A 63 -11.61 -1.98 -3.89
CA PHE A 63 -11.08 -0.95 -4.77
C PHE A 63 -11.04 -1.39 -6.24
N GLU A 64 -10.51 -2.58 -6.51
CA GLU A 64 -10.39 -3.11 -7.87
C GLU A 64 -11.76 -3.36 -8.49
N HIS A 65 -12.75 -3.82 -7.73
CA HIS A 65 -14.13 -3.97 -8.15
C HIS A 65 -14.77 -2.61 -8.48
N LEU A 66 -14.60 -1.62 -7.60
CA LEU A 66 -15.08 -0.26 -7.82
C LEU A 66 -14.51 0.34 -9.11
N VAL A 67 -13.19 0.24 -9.31
CA VAL A 67 -12.52 0.74 -10.51
C VAL A 67 -12.95 -0.04 -11.76
N ALA A 68 -13.09 -1.37 -11.67
CA ALA A 68 -13.54 -2.17 -12.80
C ALA A 68 -14.95 -1.79 -13.26
N ARG A 69 -15.87 -1.56 -12.32
CA ARG A 69 -17.22 -1.07 -12.61
C ARG A 69 -17.20 0.29 -13.29
N ASP A 70 -16.41 1.23 -12.78
CA ASP A 70 -16.28 2.57 -13.38
C ASP A 70 -15.71 2.49 -14.81
N LEU A 71 -14.73 1.61 -15.04
CA LEU A 71 -14.13 1.42 -16.36
C LEU A 71 -15.05 0.70 -17.35
N ALA A 72 -15.93 -0.20 -16.90
CA ALA A 72 -16.87 -0.92 -17.76
C ALA A 72 -17.85 0.02 -18.48
N GLY A 73 -18.09 1.22 -17.94
CA GLY A 73 -18.91 2.26 -18.58
C GLY A 73 -18.16 3.08 -19.65
N HIS A 74 -16.94 2.72 -20.03
CA HIS A 74 -16.09 3.51 -20.92
C HIS A 74 -15.38 2.69 -22.01
N ASP A 75 -15.80 2.88 -23.26
CA ASP A 75 -15.21 2.18 -24.42
C ASP A 75 -13.79 2.65 -24.80
N ARG A 76 -13.30 3.72 -24.14
CA ARG A 76 -11.98 4.32 -24.40
C ARG A 76 -10.86 3.70 -23.59
N VAL A 77 -11.17 2.74 -22.71
CA VAL A 77 -10.17 2.07 -21.86
C VAL A 77 -10.18 0.58 -22.15
N ARG A 78 -9.03 0.06 -22.59
CA ARG A 78 -8.83 -1.38 -22.80
C ARG A 78 -7.91 -1.95 -21.73
N ARG A 79 -8.43 -2.90 -20.95
CA ARG A 79 -7.60 -3.73 -20.08
C ARG A 79 -6.96 -4.82 -20.92
N VAL A 80 -5.66 -5.01 -20.73
CA VAL A 80 -4.89 -6.06 -21.38
C VAL A 80 -4.15 -6.77 -20.27
N GLU A 81 -4.27 -8.09 -20.23
CA GLU A 81 -3.53 -8.91 -19.29
C GLU A 81 -2.30 -9.51 -19.95
N GLY A 82 -1.16 -9.38 -19.30
CA GLY A 82 0.10 -9.91 -19.78
C GLY A 82 1.29 -9.44 -18.93
N THR A 83 2.32 -10.26 -18.92
CA THR A 83 3.57 -9.99 -18.21
C THR A 83 4.45 -9.12 -19.08
N VAL A 84 4.66 -7.86 -18.67
CA VAL A 84 5.56 -6.95 -19.38
C VAL A 84 7.01 -7.31 -19.10
N ASP A 85 7.75 -7.65 -20.15
CA ASP A 85 9.16 -7.95 -20.11
C ASP A 85 9.98 -6.65 -20.20
N THR A 86 9.80 -5.87 -21.28
CA THR A 86 10.53 -4.61 -21.51
C THR A 86 9.62 -3.45 -21.88
N VAL A 87 10.09 -2.24 -21.55
CA VAL A 87 9.51 -0.97 -21.99
C VAL A 87 10.66 -0.16 -22.59
N GLU A 88 10.55 0.16 -23.88
CA GLU A 88 11.61 0.80 -24.64
C GLU A 88 11.11 2.13 -25.21
N ASP A 89 11.87 3.19 -24.97
CA ASP A 89 11.63 4.49 -25.58
C ASP A 89 12.06 4.44 -27.05
N VAL A 90 11.21 4.93 -27.96
CA VAL A 90 11.48 4.95 -29.41
C VAL A 90 11.12 6.32 -29.99
N PRO A 91 11.66 6.70 -31.17
CA PRO A 91 11.25 7.94 -31.82
C PRO A 91 9.72 7.99 -32.00
N GLY A 92 9.08 9.00 -31.42
CA GLY A 92 7.63 9.20 -31.50
C GLY A 92 6.77 8.45 -30.47
N GLY A 93 7.35 7.67 -29.55
CA GLY A 93 6.57 6.95 -28.53
C GLY A 93 7.40 5.99 -27.69
N ALA A 94 6.78 4.89 -27.27
CA ALA A 94 7.42 3.77 -26.59
C ALA A 94 6.79 2.43 -27.03
N LEU A 95 7.59 1.37 -26.96
CA LEU A 95 7.17 -0.01 -27.21
C LEU A 95 7.17 -0.79 -25.89
N VAL A 96 6.08 -1.51 -25.64
CA VAL A 96 5.93 -2.42 -24.51
C VAL A 96 5.95 -3.85 -25.04
N ARG A 97 6.98 -4.61 -24.71
CA ARG A 97 7.06 -6.06 -25.01
C ARG A 97 6.53 -6.84 -23.83
N LEU A 98 5.61 -7.76 -24.11
CA LEU A 98 4.95 -8.55 -23.07
C LEU A 98 4.65 -9.97 -23.57
N ARG A 99 4.38 -10.87 -22.63
CA ARG A 99 3.79 -12.18 -22.88
C ARG A 99 2.34 -12.19 -22.41
N ASP A 100 1.44 -12.69 -23.24
CA ASP A 100 0.04 -12.86 -22.84
C ASP A 100 -0.15 -14.06 -21.88
N ARG A 101 -1.40 -14.38 -21.54
CA ARG A 101 -1.74 -15.48 -20.63
C ARG A 101 -1.21 -16.84 -21.09
N ASP A 102 -1.10 -17.04 -22.39
CA ASP A 102 -0.65 -18.29 -23.01
C ASP A 102 0.88 -18.27 -23.24
N GLY A 103 1.57 -17.22 -22.77
CA GLY A 103 3.01 -17.05 -22.94
C GLY A 103 3.42 -16.52 -24.31
N ASN A 104 2.47 -16.18 -25.19
CA ASN A 104 2.79 -15.71 -26.53
C ASN A 104 3.33 -14.27 -26.49
N PRO A 105 4.38 -13.96 -27.26
CA PRO A 105 4.90 -12.60 -27.33
C PRO A 105 3.90 -11.65 -27.99
N ARG A 106 3.80 -10.45 -27.44
CA ARG A 106 3.01 -9.32 -27.95
C ARG A 106 3.81 -8.03 -27.81
N VAL A 107 3.49 -7.06 -28.67
CA VAL A 107 4.08 -5.72 -28.63
C VAL A 107 2.95 -4.70 -28.67
N VAL A 108 3.01 -3.71 -27.78
CA VAL A 108 2.08 -2.57 -27.76
C VAL A 108 2.86 -1.28 -27.93
N GLY A 109 2.56 -0.53 -28.98
CA GLY A 109 3.06 0.83 -29.17
C GLY A 109 2.16 1.86 -28.48
N ALA A 110 2.75 2.85 -27.82
CA ALA A 110 2.02 3.94 -27.19
C ALA A 110 2.78 5.27 -27.31
N ARG A 111 2.03 6.39 -27.38
CA ARG A 111 2.62 7.74 -27.34
C ARG A 111 3.27 8.02 -25.98
N TRP A 112 2.65 7.56 -24.89
CA TRP A 112 3.13 7.73 -23.53
C TRP A 112 2.97 6.41 -22.77
N VAL A 113 3.96 6.02 -21.99
CA VAL A 113 3.91 4.84 -21.10
C VAL A 113 4.16 5.28 -19.66
N PHE A 114 3.25 4.88 -18.76
CA PHE A 114 3.38 5.06 -17.32
C PHE A 114 3.64 3.69 -16.68
N ASP A 115 4.89 3.44 -16.30
CA ASP A 115 5.35 2.17 -15.75
C ASP A 115 5.34 2.22 -14.22
N SER A 116 4.43 1.45 -13.61
CA SER A 116 4.31 1.30 -12.16
C SER A 116 5.02 0.06 -11.60
N ARG A 117 5.69 -0.73 -12.45
CA ARG A 117 6.40 -1.94 -12.00
C ARG A 117 7.52 -1.55 -11.02
N PRO A 118 7.80 -2.36 -9.99
CA PRO A 118 8.94 -2.14 -9.11
C PRO A 118 10.24 -2.01 -9.92
N PRO A 119 11.16 -1.11 -9.53
CA PRO A 119 12.45 -1.03 -10.18
C PRO A 119 13.27 -2.29 -9.84
N GLY A 120 14.18 -2.70 -10.74
CA GLY A 120 15.06 -3.85 -10.50
C GLY A 120 16.05 -3.61 -9.35
N SER A 121 16.44 -2.36 -9.13
CA SER A 121 17.21 -1.89 -7.99
C SER A 121 16.81 -0.47 -7.61
N LEU A 122 16.98 -0.11 -6.34
CA LEU A 122 16.80 1.27 -5.91
C LEU A 122 18.01 2.12 -6.38
N PRO A 123 17.79 3.39 -6.76
CA PRO A 123 18.89 4.33 -6.95
C PRO A 123 19.72 4.49 -5.68
N ALA A 124 20.91 5.08 -5.82
CA ALA A 124 21.75 5.41 -4.68
C ALA A 124 21.02 6.33 -3.69
N ALA A 125 21.20 6.04 -2.40
CA ALA A 125 20.55 6.72 -1.28
C ALA A 125 21.55 6.86 -0.14
N ARG A 126 21.33 7.82 0.77
CA ARG A 126 22.04 7.85 2.06
C ARG A 126 21.39 6.91 3.07
N THR A 127 20.08 6.68 2.93
CA THR A 127 19.32 5.81 3.83
C THR A 127 18.45 4.87 3.02
N THR A 128 18.53 3.60 3.35
CA THR A 128 17.63 2.55 2.85
C THR A 128 17.30 1.63 4.01
N LEU A 129 16.04 1.66 4.43
CA LEU A 129 15.43 0.71 5.35
C LEU A 129 14.25 0.02 4.65
N LEU A 130 13.73 -1.01 5.28
CA LEU A 130 12.46 -1.63 4.91
C LEU A 130 11.45 -1.31 6.00
N GLN A 131 10.28 -0.82 5.63
CA GLN A 131 9.09 -0.92 6.46
C GLN A 131 8.42 -2.24 6.10
N HIS A 132 8.55 -3.23 6.96
CA HIS A 132 7.95 -4.53 6.77
C HIS A 132 6.96 -4.83 7.89
N PHE A 133 5.93 -5.59 7.55
CA PHE A 133 4.84 -5.83 8.47
C PHE A 133 4.18 -7.17 8.21
N HIS A 134 3.58 -7.70 9.27
CA HIS A 134 2.72 -8.86 9.23
C HIS A 134 1.53 -8.63 10.14
N GLY A 135 0.33 -8.82 9.59
CA GLY A 135 -0.92 -8.56 10.28
C GLY A 135 -1.87 -9.74 10.23
N TRP A 136 -2.64 -9.88 11.30
CA TRP A 136 -3.73 -10.82 11.44
C TRP A 136 -5.06 -10.06 11.44
N PHE A 137 -5.98 -10.49 10.59
CA PHE A 137 -7.40 -10.19 10.78
C PHE A 137 -7.92 -11.16 11.83
N VAL A 138 -8.29 -10.66 13.00
CA VAL A 138 -8.69 -11.48 14.13
C VAL A 138 -10.14 -11.25 14.52
N ARG A 139 -10.77 -12.28 15.08
CA ARG A 139 -12.03 -12.23 15.79
C ARG A 139 -11.83 -12.65 17.23
N THR A 140 -12.30 -11.84 18.17
CA THR A 140 -12.19 -12.09 19.61
C THR A 140 -13.54 -12.52 20.20
N ALA A 141 -13.52 -13.44 21.18
CA ALA A 141 -14.74 -13.92 21.82
C ALA A 141 -15.47 -12.81 22.61
N ARG A 142 -14.71 -11.90 23.22
CA ARG A 142 -15.20 -10.73 23.97
C ARG A 142 -15.03 -9.44 23.15
N PRO A 143 -15.82 -8.37 23.41
CA PRO A 143 -15.65 -7.11 22.70
C PRO A 143 -14.36 -6.39 23.14
N ALA A 144 -13.24 -6.67 22.46
CA ALA A 144 -11.92 -6.17 22.82
C ALA A 144 -11.54 -4.83 22.16
N PHE A 145 -12.28 -4.39 21.14
CA PHE A 145 -11.90 -3.24 20.31
C PHE A 145 -12.86 -2.06 20.42
N ALA A 146 -12.33 -0.85 20.19
CA ALA A 146 -13.08 0.40 20.14
C ALA A 146 -13.28 0.83 18.66
N PRO A 147 -14.45 0.59 18.03
CA PRO A 147 -14.64 0.78 16.58
C PRO A 147 -14.35 2.19 16.06
N GLY A 148 -14.42 3.21 16.92
CA GLY A 148 -14.18 4.62 16.54
C GLY A 148 -12.73 5.07 16.60
N THR A 149 -11.81 4.24 17.10
CA THR A 149 -10.40 4.59 17.34
C THR A 149 -9.46 3.61 16.67
N ALA A 150 -8.60 4.10 15.78
CA ALA A 150 -7.44 3.34 15.30
C ALA A 150 -6.27 3.51 16.26
N GLU A 151 -5.62 2.42 16.65
CA GLU A 151 -4.35 2.45 17.39
C GLU A 151 -3.20 2.38 16.39
N LEU A 152 -2.41 3.44 16.34
CA LEU A 152 -1.25 3.59 15.46
C LEU A 152 0.02 3.70 16.30
N MET A 153 1.08 3.02 15.89
CA MET A 153 2.42 3.14 16.46
C MET A 153 2.42 2.87 17.97
N ASP A 154 1.89 1.70 18.36
CA ASP A 154 2.04 1.21 19.73
C ASP A 154 3.46 0.68 19.94
N PHE A 155 4.32 1.48 20.55
CA PHE A 155 5.75 1.18 20.73
C PHE A 155 6.04 0.23 21.89
N ARG A 156 5.02 -0.43 22.47
CA ARG A 156 5.21 -1.45 23.51
C ARG A 156 5.69 -2.80 22.97
N THR A 157 5.82 -2.95 21.65
CA THR A 157 6.46 -4.13 21.06
C THR A 157 7.94 -4.21 21.47
N PRO A 158 8.51 -5.42 21.64
CA PRO A 158 9.94 -5.60 21.79
C PRO A 158 10.68 -4.94 20.62
N GLN A 159 11.64 -4.08 20.94
CA GLN A 159 12.35 -3.29 19.93
C GLN A 159 13.52 -4.11 19.36
N PRO A 160 13.73 -4.09 18.02
CA PRO A 160 14.87 -4.77 17.41
C PRO A 160 16.18 -4.08 17.79
N ALA A 161 17.30 -4.80 17.66
CA ALA A 161 18.63 -4.25 17.89
C ALA A 161 18.98 -3.10 16.92
N GLU A 162 18.54 -3.23 15.66
CA GLU A 162 18.69 -2.21 14.62
C GLU A 162 17.31 -1.80 14.11
N GLY A 163 16.97 -0.53 14.26
CA GLY A 163 15.71 0.03 13.78
C GLY A 163 14.67 0.27 14.88
N LEU A 164 13.40 0.06 14.57
CA LEU A 164 12.29 0.24 15.51
C LEU A 164 11.09 -0.62 15.09
N SER A 165 10.32 -1.09 16.08
CA SER A 165 9.07 -1.80 15.84
C SER A 165 7.90 -1.12 16.56
N PHE A 166 6.69 -1.37 16.07
CA PHE A 166 5.46 -0.97 16.72
C PHE A 166 4.28 -1.82 16.24
N GLY A 167 3.19 -1.80 17.01
CA GLY A 167 1.94 -2.43 16.63
C GLY A 167 0.90 -1.43 16.09
N TYR A 168 0.01 -1.94 15.24
CA TYR A 168 -1.25 -1.29 14.85
C TYR A 168 -2.45 -2.14 15.25
N VAL A 169 -3.54 -1.48 15.64
CA VAL A 169 -4.87 -2.09 15.80
C VAL A 169 -5.87 -1.25 15.04
N LEU A 170 -6.49 -1.84 14.02
CA LEU A 170 -7.45 -1.18 13.15
C LEU A 170 -8.82 -1.90 13.29
N PRO A 171 -9.70 -1.43 14.19
CA PRO A 171 -10.97 -2.09 14.48
C PRO A 171 -11.96 -2.05 13.32
N LEU A 172 -12.49 -3.22 12.95
CA LEU A 172 -13.59 -3.38 11.99
C LEU A 172 -14.94 -3.51 12.71
N GLY A 173 -14.91 -3.77 14.01
CA GLY A 173 -16.06 -3.86 14.89
C GLY A 173 -15.60 -3.93 16.34
N ARG A 174 -16.48 -4.37 17.24
CA ARG A 174 -16.12 -4.57 18.66
C ARG A 174 -15.31 -5.84 18.89
N HIS A 175 -15.47 -6.82 17.99
CA HIS A 175 -14.85 -8.15 18.07
C HIS A 175 -13.80 -8.40 16.99
N ASP A 176 -13.87 -7.66 15.88
CA ASP A 176 -13.04 -7.87 14.70
C ASP A 176 -12.08 -6.69 14.50
N ALA A 177 -10.81 -6.99 14.21
CA ALA A 177 -9.78 -5.98 13.88
C ALA A 177 -8.67 -6.56 13.00
N LEU A 178 -7.97 -5.69 12.27
CA LEU A 178 -6.61 -5.97 11.82
C LEU A 178 -5.64 -5.61 12.95
N VAL A 179 -4.87 -6.58 13.43
CA VAL A 179 -3.77 -6.39 14.38
C VAL A 179 -2.47 -6.68 13.65
N GLU A 180 -1.56 -5.71 13.60
CA GLU A 180 -0.38 -5.76 12.76
C GLU A 180 0.89 -5.41 13.53
N TYR A 181 1.92 -6.25 13.38
CA TYR A 181 3.29 -5.92 13.76
C TYR A 181 3.98 -5.24 12.57
N THR A 182 4.60 -4.09 12.80
CA THR A 182 5.40 -3.37 11.81
C THR A 182 6.80 -3.10 12.37
N GLU A 183 7.81 -3.21 11.51
CA GLU A 183 9.19 -2.90 11.85
C GLU A 183 9.87 -2.14 10.71
N PHE A 184 10.70 -1.17 11.11
CA PHE A 184 11.67 -0.53 10.24
C PHE A 184 13.04 -1.11 10.55
N SER A 185 13.63 -1.86 9.63
CA SER A 185 14.99 -2.37 9.78
C SER A 185 15.64 -2.64 8.42
N PRO A 186 16.96 -2.90 8.36
CA PRO A 186 17.65 -3.12 7.07
C PRO A 186 17.22 -4.38 6.33
N ARG A 187 16.65 -5.38 7.04
CA ARG A 187 16.31 -6.70 6.50
C ARG A 187 14.93 -7.14 6.99
N PRO A 188 14.13 -7.86 6.18
CA PRO A 188 12.86 -8.40 6.64
C PRO A 188 13.09 -9.53 7.65
N LEU A 189 12.08 -9.80 8.47
CA LEU A 189 12.07 -10.99 9.33
C LEU A 189 11.80 -12.27 8.52
N THR A 190 12.11 -13.42 9.13
CA THR A 190 11.63 -14.71 8.65
C THR A 190 10.13 -14.86 8.92
N PRO A 191 9.40 -15.73 8.19
CA PRO A 191 7.99 -15.99 8.46
C PRO A 191 7.69 -16.34 9.93
N ASP A 192 8.46 -17.26 10.52
CA ASP A 192 8.27 -17.67 11.92
C ASP A 192 8.50 -16.51 12.91
N ALA A 193 9.45 -15.61 12.61
CA ALA A 193 9.70 -14.45 13.44
C ALA A 193 8.56 -13.41 13.35
N TYR A 194 7.93 -13.24 12.18
CA TYR A 194 6.71 -12.42 12.07
C TYR A 194 5.56 -13.01 12.88
N GLU A 195 5.32 -14.32 12.77
CA GLU A 195 4.26 -15.02 13.51
C GLU A 195 4.49 -14.90 15.03
N ALA A 196 5.72 -15.07 15.49
CA ALA A 196 6.07 -14.87 16.89
C ALA A 196 5.84 -13.42 17.35
N ALA A 197 6.20 -12.43 16.52
CA ALA A 197 6.05 -11.01 16.87
C ALA A 197 4.59 -10.56 16.98
N VAL A 198 3.73 -10.94 16.03
CA VAL A 198 2.30 -10.60 16.09
C VAL A 198 1.57 -11.38 17.19
N ARG A 199 1.98 -12.63 17.46
CA ARG A 199 1.47 -13.41 18.60
C ARG A 199 1.83 -12.75 19.92
N HIS A 200 3.09 -12.35 20.12
CA HIS A 200 3.49 -11.61 21.32
C HIS A 200 2.69 -10.30 21.47
N TYR A 201 2.47 -9.57 20.38
CA TYR A 201 1.68 -8.35 20.42
C TYR A 201 0.22 -8.60 20.83
N THR A 202 -0.41 -9.66 20.32
CA THR A 202 -1.80 -10.03 20.63
C THR A 202 -1.96 -10.59 22.05
N ASP A 203 -1.07 -11.49 22.48
CA ASP A 203 -1.17 -12.22 23.74
C ASP A 203 -0.65 -11.40 24.93
N ASP A 204 0.55 -10.83 24.82
CA ASP A 204 1.23 -10.24 25.97
C ASP A 204 0.97 -8.73 26.10
N VAL A 205 0.97 -8.02 24.96
CA VAL A 205 0.85 -6.55 24.92
C VAL A 205 -0.62 -6.10 24.93
N LEU A 206 -1.44 -6.67 24.06
CA LEU A 206 -2.87 -6.35 23.95
C LEU A 206 -3.74 -7.20 24.87
N ARG A 207 -3.29 -8.41 25.25
CA ARG A 207 -4.02 -9.35 26.11
C ARG A 207 -5.43 -9.62 25.61
N LEU A 208 -5.55 -9.93 24.31
CA LEU A 208 -6.84 -10.15 23.67
C LEU A 208 -7.55 -11.39 24.23
N GLY A 209 -6.80 -12.37 24.70
CA GLY A 209 -7.31 -13.69 25.10
C GLY A 209 -7.59 -14.53 23.87
N ASP A 210 -8.54 -15.46 23.98
CA ASP A 210 -8.91 -16.34 22.87
C ASP A 210 -9.36 -15.53 21.64
N LEU A 211 -8.71 -15.82 20.52
CA LEU A 211 -8.99 -15.21 19.22
C LEU A 211 -8.91 -16.25 18.09
N GLU A 212 -9.66 -15.99 17.03
CA GLU A 212 -9.59 -16.69 15.76
C GLU A 212 -8.86 -15.79 14.75
N VAL A 213 -7.84 -16.33 14.07
CA VAL A 213 -7.19 -15.64 12.95
C VAL A 213 -7.95 -15.97 11.66
N LEU A 214 -8.66 -14.99 11.11
CA LEU A 214 -9.50 -15.13 9.93
C LEU A 214 -8.70 -15.10 8.63
N SER A 215 -7.65 -14.28 8.59
CA SER A 215 -6.72 -14.18 7.46
C SER A 215 -5.48 -13.38 7.89
N THR A 216 -4.44 -13.41 7.07
CA THR A 216 -3.21 -12.66 7.31
C THR A 216 -2.85 -11.79 6.12
N GLU A 217 -2.06 -10.75 6.36
CA GLU A 217 -1.41 -9.97 5.31
C GLU A 217 0.01 -9.61 5.68
N THR A 218 0.90 -9.60 4.69
CA THR A 218 2.32 -9.26 4.85
C THR A 218 2.72 -8.29 3.76
N GLY A 219 3.56 -7.32 4.11
CA GLY A 219 4.09 -6.37 3.13
C GLY A 219 5.49 -5.91 3.46
N VAL A 220 6.21 -5.48 2.42
CA VAL A 220 7.54 -4.89 2.52
C VAL A 220 7.58 -3.67 1.63
N ILE A 221 7.90 -2.52 2.22
CA ILE A 221 7.97 -1.23 1.54
C ILE A 221 9.39 -0.70 1.71
N PRO A 222 10.13 -0.44 0.62
CA PRO A 222 11.41 0.24 0.72
C PRO A 222 11.25 1.68 1.20
N MET A 223 12.02 2.05 2.22
CA MET A 223 12.03 3.35 2.87
C MET A 223 13.37 4.00 2.59
N THR A 224 13.41 4.86 1.57
CA THR A 224 14.66 5.41 1.05
C THR A 224 14.56 6.89 0.73
N ASP A 225 15.66 7.61 0.95
CA ASP A 225 15.81 9.00 0.51
C ASP A 225 16.34 9.13 -0.93
N ALA A 226 16.46 8.01 -1.65
CA ALA A 226 16.81 8.00 -3.07
C ALA A 226 15.82 8.82 -3.91
N VAL A 227 16.36 9.57 -4.87
CA VAL A 227 15.56 10.33 -5.83
C VAL A 227 15.10 9.38 -6.94
N MET A 228 13.79 9.10 -6.98
CA MET A 228 13.20 8.26 -8.03
C MET A 228 13.06 9.06 -9.34
N PRO A 229 13.68 8.62 -10.45
CA PRO A 229 13.54 9.29 -11.74
C PRO A 229 12.11 9.09 -12.28
N ARG A 230 11.32 10.17 -12.30
CA ARG A 230 9.94 10.13 -12.82
C ARG A 230 9.87 9.96 -14.34
N ARG A 231 10.91 10.39 -15.06
CA ARG A 231 11.01 10.29 -16.50
C ARG A 231 12.27 9.48 -16.84
N THR A 232 12.09 8.36 -17.52
CA THR A 232 13.18 7.44 -17.89
C THR A 232 13.40 7.36 -19.40
N GLY A 233 12.57 8.06 -20.19
CA GLY A 233 12.69 8.21 -21.64
C GLY A 233 11.95 9.45 -22.12
N GLN A 234 11.94 9.73 -23.42
CA GLN A 234 11.13 10.82 -23.96
C GLN A 234 9.64 10.59 -23.70
N SER A 235 9.21 9.33 -23.79
CA SER A 235 7.82 8.87 -23.72
C SER A 235 7.52 7.93 -22.55
N VAL A 236 8.52 7.58 -21.74
CA VAL A 236 8.41 6.63 -20.63
C VAL A 236 8.55 7.34 -19.28
N PHE A 237 7.55 7.15 -18.42
CA PHE A 237 7.44 7.75 -17.10
C PHE A 237 7.23 6.67 -16.03
N ARG A 238 7.82 6.86 -14.85
CA ARG A 238 7.59 6.03 -13.67
C ARG A 238 6.50 6.64 -12.79
N ILE A 239 5.59 5.81 -12.30
CA ILE A 239 4.50 6.22 -11.40
C ILE A 239 4.42 5.29 -10.18
N GLY A 240 3.67 5.70 -9.15
CA GLY A 240 3.58 4.94 -7.88
C GLY A 240 4.90 4.94 -7.12
N ALA A 241 5.19 3.85 -6.42
CA ALA A 241 6.43 3.71 -5.65
C ALA A 241 7.68 3.91 -6.54
N ALA A 242 7.68 3.32 -7.74
CA ALA A 242 8.75 3.49 -8.73
C ALA A 242 8.91 4.94 -9.23
N GLY A 243 7.84 5.75 -9.16
CA GLY A 243 7.84 7.17 -9.49
C GLY A 243 8.00 8.10 -8.28
N GLY A 244 8.34 7.57 -7.11
CA GLY A 244 8.54 8.36 -5.88
C GLY A 244 7.26 8.87 -5.22
N ALA A 245 6.13 8.15 -5.38
CA ALA A 245 4.87 8.52 -4.71
C ALA A 245 4.81 8.08 -3.24
N THR A 246 5.68 7.17 -2.81
CA THR A 246 5.80 6.69 -1.43
C THR A 246 6.48 7.73 -0.55
N ARG A 247 5.87 8.10 0.58
CA ARG A 247 6.51 8.97 1.58
C ARG A 247 7.55 8.18 2.38
N PRO A 248 8.86 8.47 2.28
CA PRO A 248 9.92 7.62 2.85
C PRO A 248 9.96 7.54 4.38
N SER A 249 9.25 8.41 5.09
CA SER A 249 9.20 8.39 6.57
C SER A 249 8.01 7.62 7.15
N THR A 250 7.04 7.23 6.33
CA THR A 250 5.78 6.62 6.81
C THR A 250 5.22 5.50 5.94
N GLY A 251 5.75 5.29 4.73
CA GLY A 251 5.26 4.28 3.79
C GLY A 251 3.95 4.66 3.08
N TYR A 252 3.24 5.68 3.56
CA TYR A 252 2.03 6.20 2.93
C TYR A 252 2.26 6.54 1.45
N THR A 253 1.56 5.80 0.58
CA THR A 253 1.68 5.88 -0.88
C THR A 253 0.36 6.22 -1.54
N PHE A 254 -0.77 5.74 -1.01
CA PHE A 254 -2.09 5.82 -1.67
C PHE A 254 -2.47 7.27 -2.06
N ALA A 255 -2.54 8.19 -1.10
CA ALA A 255 -2.90 9.59 -1.38
C ALA A 255 -1.87 10.30 -2.29
N GLY A 256 -0.58 9.96 -2.17
CA GLY A 256 0.48 10.48 -3.04
C GLY A 256 0.29 10.06 -4.49
N LEU A 257 -0.01 8.77 -4.69
CA LEU A 257 -0.32 8.21 -6.01
C LEU A 257 -1.56 8.86 -6.62
N GLN A 258 -2.63 9.10 -5.84
CA GLN A 258 -3.83 9.79 -6.36
C GLN A 258 -3.54 11.22 -6.83
N ARG A 259 -2.67 11.96 -6.13
CA ARG A 259 -2.22 13.29 -6.60
C ARG A 259 -1.38 13.17 -7.88
N GLN A 260 -0.47 12.21 -7.93
CA GLN A 260 0.38 11.97 -9.10
C GLN A 260 -0.45 11.65 -10.35
N THR A 261 -1.39 10.70 -10.26
CA THR A 261 -2.21 10.30 -11.41
C THR A 261 -3.20 11.38 -11.83
N ARG A 262 -3.71 12.19 -10.89
CA ARG A 262 -4.55 13.35 -11.20
C ARG A 262 -3.79 14.42 -11.99
N ALA A 263 -2.55 14.72 -11.58
CA ALA A 263 -1.69 15.68 -12.30
C ALA A 263 -1.40 15.21 -13.73
N VAL A 264 -1.06 13.92 -13.89
CA VAL A 264 -0.86 13.28 -15.21
C VAL A 264 -2.12 13.39 -16.07
N ALA A 265 -3.28 13.03 -15.54
CA ALA A 265 -4.53 13.08 -16.29
C ALA A 265 -4.90 14.52 -16.71
N ALA A 266 -4.68 15.51 -15.84
CA ALA A 266 -4.91 16.92 -16.16
C ALA A 266 -3.98 17.42 -17.28
N ALA A 267 -2.68 17.08 -17.21
CA ALA A 267 -1.72 17.45 -18.25
C ALA A 267 -2.09 16.84 -19.61
N LEU A 268 -2.48 15.56 -19.65
CA LEU A 268 -2.91 14.90 -20.88
C LEU A 268 -4.17 15.53 -21.47
N ARG A 269 -5.15 15.88 -20.62
CA ARG A 269 -6.38 16.55 -21.05
C ARG A 269 -6.11 17.91 -21.70
N GLU A 270 -5.08 18.60 -21.26
CA GLU A 270 -4.65 19.90 -21.79
C GLU A 270 -3.67 19.77 -22.97
N GLY A 271 -3.42 18.55 -23.47
CA GLY A 271 -2.48 18.31 -24.57
C GLY A 271 -1.01 18.52 -24.20
N ARG A 272 -0.71 18.70 -22.91
CA ARG A 272 0.65 18.88 -22.39
C ARG A 272 1.37 17.54 -22.21
N ARG A 273 2.69 17.61 -22.06
CA ARG A 273 3.49 16.44 -21.65
C ARG A 273 3.06 16.01 -20.23
N PRO A 274 2.97 14.70 -19.97
CA PRO A 274 2.45 14.18 -18.71
C PRO A 274 3.53 14.16 -17.60
N VAL A 275 3.86 15.33 -17.08
CA VAL A 275 4.77 15.55 -15.94
C VAL A 275 4.08 16.23 -14.77
#